data_AF-A0A537GB49-F1
#
_entry.id   AF-A0A537GB49-F1
#
_cell.length_a   1.000
_cell.length_b   1.000
_cell.length_c   1.000
_cell.angle_alpha   90.00
_cell.angle_beta   90.00
_cell.angle_gamma   90.00
#
_symmetry.space_group_name_H-M   'P 1'
#
loop_
_entity.id
_entity.type
_entity.pdbx_description
1 polymer ?
#
loop_
_entity_poly.entity_id
_entity_poly.type
_entity_poly.pdbx_seq_one_letter_code
_entity_poly.pdbx_strand_id
1 'polypeptide(L)'
;MEKFAGHLTGSAPGTEMLEAAKAARLVGSRVEFIDLPITSTGAALRKLPRKEKAKLVVDGLASLVVLPFSRINWSKVTEDMDSQIGAFRKRYPVLSRILIDTREEYMIGRLKRVMDSTTGQVLAVVGFGHRASLARALAGYMEGPGFATGFSWEVSTGS
;
A
#
# COMPACT_ATOMS: atom_id res chain seq x y z
N MET A 1 7.72 -18.90 9.05
CA MET A 1 6.46 -19.00 8.29
C MET A 1 6.48 -17.96 7.17
N GLU A 2 7.36 -18.17 6.19
CA GLU A 2 7.61 -17.28 5.05
C GLU A 2 6.84 -17.74 3.79
N LYS A 3 5.80 -18.57 3.94
CA LYS A 3 5.32 -19.46 2.86
C LYS A 3 3.92 -19.22 2.33
N PHE A 4 3.22 -18.11 2.63
CA PHE A 4 1.81 -17.99 2.23
C PHE A 4 1.37 -16.71 1.53
N ALA A 5 2.30 -15.84 1.18
CA ALA A 5 2.05 -14.78 0.20
C ALA A 5 2.20 -15.27 -1.25
N GLY A 6 2.92 -16.36 -1.46
CA GLY A 6 3.16 -16.92 -2.79
C GLY A 6 1.99 -17.68 -3.41
N HIS A 7 0.86 -17.88 -2.72
CA HIS A 7 -0.21 -18.75 -3.25
C HIS A 7 -1.24 -18.05 -4.14
N LEU A 8 -1.19 -16.73 -4.30
CA LEU A 8 -2.03 -16.01 -5.29
C LEU A 8 -1.23 -15.32 -6.39
N THR A 9 0.09 -15.13 -6.21
CA THR A 9 0.97 -14.45 -7.18
C THR A 9 2.34 -15.14 -7.37
N GLY A 10 2.57 -16.30 -6.75
CA GLY A 10 3.87 -16.99 -6.78
C GLY A 10 5.01 -16.33 -5.99
N SER A 11 4.80 -15.16 -5.37
CA SER A 11 5.87 -14.34 -4.77
C SER A 11 5.52 -13.75 -3.39
N ALA A 12 6.54 -13.43 -2.56
CA ALA A 12 6.32 -12.79 -1.26
C ALA A 12 5.83 -11.33 -1.44
N PRO A 13 5.04 -10.73 -0.52
CA PRO A 13 4.51 -9.39 -0.72
C PRO A 13 5.65 -8.38 -0.77
N GLY A 14 5.62 -7.47 -1.73
CA GLY A 14 6.70 -6.53 -1.97
C GLY A 14 7.80 -7.07 -2.89
N THR A 15 7.74 -8.35 -3.32
CA THR A 15 8.62 -8.87 -4.36
C THR A 15 8.38 -8.15 -5.68
N GLU A 16 7.11 -7.87 -6.01
CA GLU A 16 6.71 -7.09 -7.18
C GLU A 16 7.35 -5.70 -7.19
N MET A 17 7.47 -5.05 -6.02
CA MET A 17 8.08 -3.73 -5.90
C MET A 17 9.60 -3.82 -6.02
N LEU A 18 10.21 -4.87 -5.48
CA LEU A 18 11.65 -5.13 -5.61
C LEU A 18 12.03 -5.38 -7.08
N GLU A 19 11.28 -6.22 -7.78
CA GLU A 19 11.51 -6.50 -9.20
C GLU A 19 11.27 -5.26 -10.08
N ALA A 20 10.24 -4.46 -9.78
CA ALA A 20 10.02 -3.18 -10.45
C ALA A 20 11.21 -2.21 -10.26
N ALA A 21 11.74 -2.12 -9.04
CA ALA A 21 12.90 -1.27 -8.75
C ALA A 21 14.17 -1.77 -9.47
N LYS A 22 14.37 -3.09 -9.57
CA LYS A 22 15.47 -3.69 -10.35
C LYS A 22 15.32 -3.40 -11.84
N ALA A 23 14.14 -3.64 -12.42
CA ALA A 23 13.85 -3.37 -13.83
C ALA A 23 14.07 -1.90 -14.19
N ALA A 24 13.59 -0.98 -13.34
CA ALA A 24 13.78 0.46 -13.53
C ALA A 24 15.28 0.84 -13.56
N ARG A 25 16.11 0.25 -12.70
CA ARG A 25 17.57 0.48 -12.71
C ARG A 25 18.23 -0.05 -13.97
N LEU A 26 17.81 -1.20 -14.48
CA LEU A 26 18.37 -1.80 -15.71
C LEU A 26 18.14 -0.91 -16.94
N VAL A 27 17.00 -0.23 -17.01
CA VAL A 27 16.68 0.69 -18.11
C VAL A 27 17.16 2.12 -17.86
N GLY A 28 17.91 2.36 -16.78
CA GLY A 28 18.44 3.69 -16.43
C GLY A 28 17.38 4.70 -15.96
N SER A 29 16.20 4.22 -15.53
CA SER A 29 15.13 5.10 -15.03
C SER A 29 15.40 5.58 -13.60
N ARG A 30 14.97 6.80 -13.30
CA ARG A 30 14.95 7.35 -11.93
C ARG A 30 13.98 6.55 -11.06
N VAL A 31 14.44 6.08 -9.91
CA VAL A 31 13.61 5.33 -8.94
C VAL A 31 13.26 6.22 -7.76
N GLU A 32 11.97 6.33 -7.45
CA GLU A 32 11.45 7.11 -6.33
C GLU A 32 10.60 6.22 -5.41
N PHE A 33 10.87 6.28 -4.11
CA PHE A 33 10.03 5.64 -3.11
C PHE A 33 8.93 6.62 -2.66
N ILE A 34 7.68 6.16 -2.74
CA ILE A 34 6.49 6.97 -2.48
C ILE A 34 5.73 6.55 -1.20
N ASP A 35 6.05 5.42 -0.60
CA ASP A 35 5.38 4.93 0.61
C ASP A 35 5.85 5.67 1.87
N LEU A 36 5.00 5.69 2.89
CA LEU A 36 5.25 6.34 4.15
C LEU A 36 6.37 5.62 4.92
N PRO A 37 7.39 6.35 5.42
CA PRO A 37 8.43 5.75 6.25
C PRO A 37 7.84 5.08 7.50
N ILE A 38 8.30 3.86 7.80
CA ILE A 38 7.77 3.03 8.89
C ILE A 38 7.89 3.68 10.28
N THR A 39 8.88 4.55 10.47
CA THR A 39 9.12 5.30 11.71
C THR A 39 7.96 6.23 12.05
N SER A 40 7.33 6.83 11.04
CA SER A 40 6.16 7.70 11.19
C SER A 40 4.94 6.93 11.69
N THR A 41 4.76 5.68 11.23
CA THR A 41 3.64 4.83 11.63
C THR A 41 3.73 4.42 13.10
N GLY A 42 4.92 4.06 13.60
CA GLY A 42 5.10 3.67 15.00
C GLY A 42 4.74 4.78 15.99
N ALA A 43 5.14 6.02 15.71
CA ALA A 43 4.79 7.17 16.54
C ALA A 43 3.27 7.43 16.56
N ALA A 44 2.60 7.25 15.42
CA ALA A 44 1.16 7.43 15.30
C ALA A 44 0.39 6.34 16.06
N LEU A 45 0.82 5.07 15.99
CA LEU A 45 0.21 3.96 16.73
C LEU A 45 0.24 4.16 18.25
N ARG A 46 1.29 4.79 18.78
CA ARG A 46 1.37 5.11 20.23
C ARG A 46 0.24 6.03 20.66
N LYS A 47 -0.26 6.89 19.77
CA LYS A 47 -1.35 7.85 19.99
C LYS A 47 -2.76 7.23 19.86
N LEU A 48 -2.87 5.91 19.60
CA LEU A 48 -4.17 5.25 19.53
C LEU A 48 -5.00 5.46 20.81
N PRO A 49 -6.32 5.72 20.68
CA PRO A 49 -7.22 5.77 21.82
C PRO A 49 -7.19 4.47 22.62
N ARG A 50 -7.23 4.55 23.95
CA ARG A 50 -7.26 3.37 24.83
C ARG A 50 -8.40 2.40 24.47
N LYS A 51 -9.54 2.93 24.02
CA LYS A 51 -10.69 2.13 23.55
C LYS A 51 -10.35 1.23 22.37
N GLU A 52 -9.66 1.76 21.36
CA GLU A 52 -9.22 0.95 20.21
C GLU A 52 -8.11 -0.02 20.60
N LYS A 53 -7.17 0.39 21.48
CA LYS A 53 -6.16 -0.52 22.03
C LYS A 53 -6.79 -1.72 22.74
N ALA A 54 -7.83 -1.49 23.56
CA ALA A 54 -8.55 -2.58 24.24
C ALA A 54 -9.28 -3.50 23.25
N LYS A 55 -9.95 -2.95 22.23
CA LYS A 55 -10.56 -3.75 21.16
C LYS A 55 -9.53 -4.61 20.42
N LEU A 56 -8.34 -4.08 20.15
CA LEU A 56 -7.26 -4.84 19.51
C LEU A 56 -6.79 -6.02 20.37
N VAL A 57 -6.78 -5.88 21.69
CA VAL A 57 -6.48 -7.00 22.60
C VAL A 57 -7.58 -8.05 22.54
N VAL A 58 -8.85 -7.64 22.64
CA VAL A 58 -10.00 -8.55 22.57
C VAL A 58 -10.06 -9.30 21.23
N ASP A 59 -9.80 -8.60 20.13
CA ASP A 59 -9.87 -9.16 18.78
C ASP A 59 -8.56 -9.91 18.40
N GLY A 60 -7.60 -10.06 19.31
CA GLY A 60 -6.35 -10.81 19.08
C GLY A 60 -5.32 -10.12 18.17
N LEU A 61 -5.48 -8.81 17.95
CA LEU A 61 -4.67 -7.96 17.06
C LEU A 61 -3.74 -6.99 17.82
N ALA A 62 -3.44 -7.27 19.09
CA ALA A 62 -2.55 -6.44 19.92
C ALA A 62 -1.15 -6.25 19.31
N SER A 63 -0.70 -7.20 18.47
CA SER A 63 0.56 -7.13 17.74
C SER A 63 0.66 -5.91 16.82
N LEU A 64 -0.47 -5.37 16.34
CA LEU A 64 -0.50 -4.17 15.49
C LEU A 64 -0.03 -2.90 16.19
N VAL A 65 -0.11 -2.85 17.51
CA VAL A 65 0.27 -1.67 18.32
C VAL A 65 1.68 -1.82 18.90
N VAL A 66 2.12 -3.07 19.11
CA VAL A 66 3.37 -3.40 19.82
C VAL A 66 4.53 -3.67 18.86
N LEU A 67 4.25 -4.20 17.67
CA LEU A 67 5.26 -4.50 16.66
C LEU A 67 5.02 -3.63 15.42
N PRO A 68 6.01 -2.85 14.95
CA PRO A 68 5.92 -2.19 13.65
C PRO A 68 5.81 -3.28 12.56
N PHE A 69 4.58 -3.59 12.17
CA PHE A 69 4.15 -4.41 11.03
C PHE A 69 5.14 -5.46 10.55
N SER A 70 5.28 -6.58 11.27
CA SER A 70 6.01 -7.75 10.75
C SER A 70 5.16 -8.99 10.51
N ARG A 71 3.86 -9.02 10.88
CA ARG A 71 3.04 -10.24 10.77
C ARG A 71 1.54 -10.00 10.59
N ILE A 72 1.12 -9.09 9.71
CA ILE A 72 -0.29 -9.13 9.29
C ILE A 72 -0.42 -10.21 8.23
N ASN A 73 -1.10 -11.29 8.60
CA ASN A 73 -1.42 -12.35 7.67
C ASN A 73 -2.69 -11.96 6.90
N TRP A 74 -2.51 -11.24 5.80
CA TRP A 74 -3.59 -10.83 4.88
C TRP A 74 -4.17 -12.00 4.07
N SER A 75 -3.72 -13.24 4.32
CA SER A 75 -4.10 -14.46 3.59
C SER A 75 -5.58 -14.88 3.73
N LYS A 76 -6.39 -14.15 4.51
CA LYS A 76 -7.84 -14.34 4.62
C LYS A 76 -8.66 -13.26 3.89
N VAL A 77 -7.98 -12.34 3.21
CA VAL A 77 -8.56 -11.09 2.68
C VAL A 77 -8.62 -11.13 1.16
N THR A 78 -9.29 -12.13 0.59
CA THR A 78 -9.14 -12.39 -0.87
C THR A 78 -10.44 -12.40 -1.65
N GLU A 79 -11.60 -12.59 -1.04
CA GLU A 79 -12.86 -12.56 -1.79
C GLU A 79 -13.65 -11.24 -1.68
N ASP A 80 -13.37 -10.40 -0.68
CA ASP A 80 -14.01 -9.08 -0.55
C ASP A 80 -13.14 -8.10 0.25
N MET A 81 -12.01 -7.72 -0.33
CA MET A 81 -11.04 -6.84 0.32
C MET A 81 -11.66 -5.47 0.67
N ASP A 82 -12.56 -4.96 -0.17
CA ASP A 82 -13.22 -3.68 0.05
C ASP A 82 -14.18 -3.73 1.24
N SER A 83 -14.98 -4.80 1.39
CA SER A 83 -15.84 -4.91 2.57
C SER A 83 -15.05 -5.16 3.85
N GLN A 84 -13.94 -5.88 3.78
CA GLN A 84 -13.05 -6.11 4.93
C GLN A 84 -12.36 -4.81 5.36
N ILE A 85 -11.89 -3.99 4.41
CA ILE A 85 -11.40 -2.64 4.68
C ILE A 85 -12.52 -1.77 5.27
N GLY A 86 -13.74 -1.85 4.76
CA GLY A 86 -14.91 -1.15 5.31
C GLY A 86 -15.22 -1.55 6.76
N ALA A 87 -15.25 -2.84 7.05
CA ALA A 87 -15.46 -3.38 8.39
C ALA A 87 -14.34 -2.96 9.35
N PHE A 88 -13.09 -2.99 8.88
CA PHE A 88 -11.93 -2.53 9.64
C PHE A 88 -12.02 -1.04 9.98
N ARG A 89 -12.34 -0.18 8.99
CA ARG A 89 -12.57 1.26 9.19
C ARG A 89 -13.68 1.54 10.23
N LYS A 90 -14.76 0.76 10.20
CA LYS A 90 -15.86 0.90 11.18
C LYS A 90 -15.46 0.45 12.58
N ARG A 91 -14.69 -0.63 12.71
CA ARG A 91 -14.26 -1.20 13.99
C ARG A 91 -13.17 -0.36 14.66
N TYR A 92 -12.24 0.15 13.85
CA TYR A 92 -11.01 0.83 14.25
C TYR A 92 -10.75 2.13 13.45
N PRO A 93 -11.56 3.18 13.61
CA PRO A 93 -11.49 4.37 12.79
C PRO A 93 -10.15 5.13 12.90
N VAL A 94 -9.54 5.19 14.10
CA VAL A 94 -8.24 5.86 14.26
C VAL A 94 -7.12 4.99 13.74
N LEU A 95 -7.15 3.68 13.99
CA LEU A 95 -6.16 2.77 13.43
C LEU A 95 -6.20 2.74 11.90
N SER A 96 -7.39 2.65 11.30
CA SER A 96 -7.54 2.65 9.85
C SER A 96 -7.00 3.94 9.24
N ARG A 97 -7.23 5.09 9.90
CA ARG A 97 -6.66 6.36 9.46
C ARG A 97 -5.14 6.32 9.44
N ILE A 98 -4.52 5.83 10.52
CA ILE A 98 -3.06 5.77 10.65
C ILE A 98 -2.45 4.80 9.64
N LEU A 99 -3.09 3.66 9.40
CA LEU A 99 -2.54 2.56 8.59
C LEU A 99 -2.89 2.61 7.12
N ILE A 100 -3.97 3.27 6.76
CA ILE A 100 -4.47 3.32 5.39
C ILE A 100 -4.46 4.77 4.93
N ASP A 101 -5.32 5.62 5.48
CA ASP A 101 -5.55 6.98 4.95
C ASP A 101 -4.28 7.83 4.93
N THR A 102 -3.52 7.86 6.02
CA THR A 102 -2.27 8.65 6.09
C THR A 102 -1.22 8.16 5.09
N ARG A 103 -1.17 6.85 4.81
CA ARG A 103 -0.25 6.30 3.80
C ARG A 103 -0.68 6.69 2.41
N GLU A 104 -1.98 6.57 2.12
CA GLU A 104 -2.54 6.96 0.83
C GLU A 104 -2.33 8.45 0.57
N GLU A 105 -2.65 9.33 1.52
CA GLU A 105 -2.41 10.77 1.44
C GLU A 105 -0.93 11.09 1.15
N TYR A 106 -0.02 10.42 1.86
CA TYR A 106 1.41 10.58 1.66
C TYR A 106 1.86 10.12 0.27
N MET A 107 1.41 8.95 -0.17
CA MET A 107 1.71 8.39 -1.50
C MET A 107 1.20 9.29 -2.62
N ILE A 108 -0.04 9.80 -2.50
CA ILE A 108 -0.63 10.74 -3.47
C ILE A 108 0.23 11.99 -3.55
N GLY A 109 0.59 12.60 -2.41
CA GLY A 109 1.41 13.81 -2.38
C GLY A 109 2.83 13.60 -2.93
N ARG A 110 3.41 12.41 -2.74
CA ARG A 110 4.69 12.04 -3.36
C ARG A 110 4.56 11.86 -4.85
N LEU A 111 3.53 11.15 -5.31
CA LEU A 111 3.33 10.86 -6.73
C LEU A 111 3.04 12.14 -7.52
N LYS A 112 2.21 13.05 -6.99
CA LYS A 112 1.99 14.38 -7.58
C LYS A 112 3.30 15.15 -7.77
N ARG A 113 4.14 15.23 -6.74
CA ARG A 113 5.46 15.89 -6.83
C ARG A 113 6.39 15.23 -7.86
N VAL A 114 6.38 13.90 -7.96
CA VAL A 114 7.17 13.18 -8.96
C VAL A 114 6.67 13.51 -10.36
N MET A 115 5.35 13.50 -10.58
CA MET A 115 4.74 13.86 -11.85
C MET A 115 5.06 15.30 -12.26
N ASP A 116 4.95 16.27 -11.34
CA ASP A 116 5.24 17.69 -11.64
C ASP A 116 6.70 17.95 -12.00
N SER A 117 7.62 17.15 -11.43
CA SER A 117 9.06 17.32 -11.59
C SER A 117 9.67 16.40 -12.65
N THR A 118 8.86 15.61 -13.34
CA THR A 118 9.33 14.64 -14.33
C THR A 118 8.81 15.00 -15.72
N THR A 119 9.72 15.21 -16.66
CA THR A 119 9.39 15.24 -18.08
C THR A 119 9.38 13.81 -18.61
N GLY A 120 8.25 13.36 -19.17
CA GLY A 120 8.10 12.02 -19.73
C GLY A 120 7.12 11.14 -18.97
N GLN A 121 7.34 9.82 -19.00
CA GLN A 121 6.41 8.84 -18.42
C GLN A 121 6.77 8.50 -16.98
N VAL A 122 5.77 8.43 -16.11
CA VAL A 122 5.89 7.98 -14.71
C VAL A 122 5.12 6.67 -14.56
N LEU A 123 5.83 5.60 -14.20
CA LEU A 123 5.24 4.30 -13.86
C LEU A 123 5.20 4.12 -12.34
N ALA A 124 3.99 4.08 -11.77
CA ALA A 124 3.79 3.79 -10.36
C ALA A 124 3.48 2.31 -10.15
N VAL A 125 4.34 1.61 -9.41
CA VAL A 125 4.12 0.22 -8.98
C VAL A 125 3.74 0.23 -7.50
N VAL A 126 2.54 -0.25 -7.19
CA VAL A 126 1.96 -0.21 -5.85
C VAL A 126 1.27 -1.53 -5.52
N GLY A 127 1.19 -1.86 -4.22
CA GLY A 127 0.40 -3.00 -3.77
C GLY A 127 -1.07 -2.84 -4.12
N PHE A 128 -1.75 -3.96 -4.39
CA PHE A 128 -3.14 -3.99 -4.85
C PHE A 128 -4.10 -3.14 -3.99
N GLY A 129 -3.91 -3.16 -2.67
CA GLY A 129 -4.72 -2.40 -1.71
C GLY A 129 -4.71 -0.88 -1.88
N HIS A 130 -3.70 -0.30 -2.54
CA HIS A 130 -3.62 1.15 -2.78
C HIS A 130 -4.05 1.55 -4.20
N ARG A 131 -4.24 0.59 -5.11
CA ARG A 131 -4.48 0.89 -6.54
C ARG A 131 -5.72 1.74 -6.75
N ALA A 132 -6.86 1.33 -6.16
CA ALA A 132 -8.14 2.00 -6.37
C ALA A 132 -8.18 3.42 -5.78
N SER A 133 -7.64 3.61 -4.58
CA SER A 133 -7.59 4.91 -3.91
C SER A 133 -6.67 5.90 -4.63
N LEU A 134 -5.49 5.45 -5.06
CA LEU A 134 -4.56 6.27 -5.84
C LEU A 134 -5.13 6.65 -7.21
N ALA A 135 -5.70 5.69 -7.94
CA ALA A 135 -6.33 5.95 -9.23
C ALA A 135 -7.44 7.01 -9.12
N ARG A 136 -8.31 6.87 -8.11
CA ARG A 136 -9.37 7.86 -7.84
C ARG A 136 -8.82 9.24 -7.48
N ALA A 137 -7.79 9.30 -6.64
CA ALA A 137 -7.22 10.56 -6.18
C ALA A 137 -6.43 11.32 -7.27
N LEU A 138 -5.95 10.61 -8.28
CA LEU A 138 -5.18 11.17 -9.39
C LEU A 138 -6.00 11.42 -10.65
N ALA A 139 -7.25 10.92 -10.72
CA ALA A 139 -8.13 11.10 -11.88
C ALA A 139 -8.19 12.55 -12.38
N GLY A 140 -8.44 13.51 -11.47
CA GLY A 140 -8.46 14.95 -11.82
C GLY A 140 -7.08 15.63 -11.87
N TYR A 141 -6.01 14.91 -11.51
CA TYR A 141 -4.63 15.39 -11.62
C TYR A 141 -4.02 15.14 -13.00
N MET A 142 -4.70 14.33 -13.81
CA MET A 142 -4.20 13.74 -15.06
C MET A 142 -4.80 14.38 -16.31
N GLU A 143 -5.48 15.52 -16.18
CA GLU A 143 -6.07 16.29 -17.30
C GLU A 143 -5.05 17.15 -18.07
N GLY A 144 -3.86 16.59 -18.34
CA GLY A 144 -2.84 17.18 -19.21
C GLY A 144 -2.67 16.37 -20.51
N PRO A 145 -2.24 16.99 -21.63
CA PRO A 145 -2.04 16.28 -22.88
C PRO A 145 -0.92 15.24 -22.76
N GLY A 146 -1.24 13.96 -22.97
CA GLY A 146 -0.27 12.85 -23.02
C GLY A 146 -0.45 11.73 -22.00
N PHE A 147 -1.55 11.70 -21.25
CA PHE A 147 -1.74 10.72 -20.19
C PHE A 147 -2.63 9.52 -20.61
N ALA A 148 -2.22 8.30 -20.22
CA ALA A 148 -3.03 7.08 -20.35
C ALA A 148 -3.06 6.31 -19.01
N THR A 149 -4.26 6.07 -18.46
CA THR A 149 -4.44 5.12 -17.34
C THR A 149 -4.58 3.72 -17.90
N GLY A 150 -3.57 2.88 -17.72
CA GLY A 150 -3.83 1.44 -17.64
C GLY A 150 -2.77 0.57 -18.29
N PHE A 151 -2.13 -0.24 -17.44
CA PHE A 151 -1.71 -1.60 -17.77
C PHE A 151 -1.84 -2.42 -16.47
N SER A 152 -2.63 -3.49 -16.48
CA SER A 152 -2.54 -4.54 -15.46
C SER A 152 -1.72 -5.67 -16.04
N TRP A 153 -0.74 -6.16 -15.27
CA TRP A 153 -0.02 -7.36 -15.61
C TRP A 153 -0.13 -8.33 -14.43
N GLU A 154 -0.55 -9.55 -14.70
CA GLU A 154 -0.37 -10.67 -13.80
C GLU A 154 0.98 -11.31 -14.13
N VAL A 155 1.82 -11.44 -13.11
CA VAL A 155 3.04 -12.25 -13.22
C VAL A 155 2.60 -13.70 -13.37
N SER A 156 2.55 -14.22 -14.60
CA SER A 156 2.50 -15.67 -14.79
C SER A 156 3.89 -16.22 -14.50
N THR A 157 4.06 -16.85 -13.34
CA THR A 157 5.22 -17.69 -13.10
C THR A 157 5.03 -18.93 -13.97
N GLY A 158 5.73 -18.97 -15.11
CA GLY A 158 5.80 -20.17 -15.93
C GLY A 158 6.17 -21.37 -15.06
N SER A 159 5.31 -22.39 -15.09
CA SER A 159 5.63 -23.75 -14.65
C SER A 159 5.85 -24.60 -15.89
#